data_AF-A0A966QCL9-F1
#
_entry.id   AF-A0A966QCL9-F1
#
_cell.length_a   1.000
_cell.length_b   1.000
_cell.length_c   1.000
_cell.angle_alpha   90.00
_cell.angle_beta   90.00
_cell.angle_gamma   90.00
#
_symmetry.space_group_name_H-M   'P 1'
#
loop_
_entity.id
_entity.type
_entity.pdbx_description
1 polymer ?
#
loop_
_entity_poly.entity_id
_entity_poly.type
_entity_poly.pdbx_seq_one_letter_code
_entity_poly.pdbx_strand_id
1 'polypeptide(L)'
;MNNSQAWPRSSGSSRCAVAPWCAAATTQKAIPVIPPIPRLPLRPRRLVTLALRPWLALAVLLTGVALANQGPATAAEPAAEPAAEEPLAPAADWPTLTSLLRLPDWVQLGLTIESDLLGNPGGGASRKGNWIQQTTLNANFSSGFGKPVGQWQEADHWSAHLQLTQFSGTSGYGNSIGTAFPITATDHPIGLWLTEASVERQGGNGTVDFKTGLFSLNPGFVEAPVLDAYVNSVFNNTLNLNVLGLPINPFIAPGVELHWRPGAAGQGASQDLGPYGEWRYGAFLLNPQVNLASLFGVNPNQADVNGHLQVVQWSFDRLPGSQSLQKPIQRGGQSISRVLPKPLLQLGGGYLHDQTDHTNSPGLFGTLTVAAPTPLGLDNRFWIGLSDGINTSTNPDPLFFSAGWMSQGVIPGRPLDVLALGVGRSNFNPQTSAELTPESVFELNYSAAINSTLTLQPFLNWVLNPGGGHNIGNVLALGLQVQLQF
;
A
#
# COMPACT_ATOMS: atom_id res chain seq x y z
N MET A 1 8.49 32.68 80.14
CA MET A 1 9.32 31.99 81.15
C MET A 1 9.35 30.51 80.80
N ASN A 2 10.56 29.99 80.51
CA ASN A 2 11.06 28.60 80.42
C ASN A 2 10.27 27.55 79.59
N ASN A 3 10.81 27.10 78.44
CA ASN A 3 11.67 25.89 78.22
C ASN A 3 10.93 24.57 78.57
N SER A 4 10.82 23.54 77.72
CA SER A 4 11.84 22.92 76.85
C SER A 4 11.29 21.86 75.87
N GLN A 5 11.91 21.79 74.68
CA GLN A 5 12.32 20.62 73.86
C GLN A 5 11.35 19.57 73.26
N ALA A 6 11.38 19.51 71.91
CA ALA A 6 11.65 18.37 70.99
C ALA A 6 10.68 17.14 70.81
N TRP A 7 9.85 17.23 69.75
CA TRP A 7 9.50 16.31 68.61
C TRP A 7 10.01 14.84 68.54
N PRO A 8 9.45 13.94 67.66
CA PRO A 8 8.07 13.79 67.12
C PRO A 8 7.58 12.34 66.78
N ARG A 9 6.30 12.17 66.38
CA ARG A 9 5.76 11.36 65.23
C ARG A 9 4.36 10.77 65.51
N SER A 10 3.38 11.15 64.68
CA SER A 10 2.17 10.36 64.36
C SER A 10 1.53 10.99 63.11
N SER A 11 1.45 10.28 61.98
CA SER A 11 0.32 9.46 61.52
C SER A 11 -0.66 10.21 60.61
N GLY A 12 -0.98 9.57 59.48
CA GLY A 12 -2.05 9.95 58.54
C GLY A 12 -1.53 10.68 57.30
N SER A 13 -1.97 10.42 56.07
CA SER A 13 -2.80 9.38 55.45
C SER A 13 -3.01 9.87 54.02
N SER A 14 -2.75 9.06 53.00
CA SER A 14 -3.56 9.02 51.78
C SER A 14 -2.99 8.03 50.76
N ARG A 15 -3.88 7.14 50.32
CA ARG A 15 -3.67 5.99 49.45
C ARG A 15 -3.60 6.43 47.99
N CYS A 16 -2.69 5.83 47.22
CA CYS A 16 -2.88 5.53 45.80
C CYS A 16 -2.27 4.16 45.55
N ALA A 17 -3.14 3.15 45.40
CA ALA A 17 -2.75 1.79 45.09
C ALA A 17 -2.80 1.61 43.57
N VAL A 18 -1.61 1.48 42.98
CA VAL A 18 -1.39 0.87 41.67
C VAL A 18 -0.97 -0.57 41.96
N ALA A 19 -1.65 -1.55 41.39
CA ALA A 19 -1.19 -2.93 41.37
C ALA A 19 -1.41 -3.54 39.97
N PRO A 20 -0.38 -4.19 39.40
CA PRO A 20 -0.36 -4.79 38.06
C PRO A 20 -0.78 -6.27 38.11
N TRP A 21 -1.23 -6.83 36.99
CA TRP A 21 -1.41 -8.27 36.81
C TRP A 21 -0.63 -8.75 35.58
N CYS A 22 0.57 -9.28 35.85
CA CYS A 22 1.29 -10.23 35.01
C CYS A 22 1.76 -11.39 35.91
N ALA A 23 1.90 -12.57 35.29
CA ALA A 23 2.54 -13.81 35.77
C ALA A 23 1.61 -14.92 36.30
N ALA A 24 1.44 -15.94 35.46
CA ALA A 24 1.32 -17.33 35.89
C ALA A 24 2.13 -18.21 34.90
N ALA A 25 3.41 -18.40 35.21
CA ALA A 25 4.25 -19.44 34.62
C ALA A 25 4.91 -20.17 35.79
N THR A 26 4.46 -21.40 36.07
CA THR A 26 4.99 -22.23 37.15
C THR A 26 5.84 -23.34 36.54
N THR A 27 7.16 -23.22 36.67
CA THR A 27 8.14 -24.29 36.44
C THR A 27 8.36 -25.05 37.75
N GLN A 28 8.32 -26.39 37.70
CA GLN A 28 8.87 -27.26 38.74
C GLN A 28 10.10 -28.00 38.19
N LYS A 29 11.19 -27.95 38.94
CA LYS A 29 12.45 -28.71 38.73
C LYS A 29 12.79 -29.46 40.02
N ALA A 30 13.15 -30.74 39.91
CA ALA A 30 14.25 -31.39 40.65
C ALA A 30 14.62 -32.75 39.96
N ILE A 31 15.74 -32.89 39.21
CA ILE A 31 17.10 -33.48 39.48
C ILE A 31 17.17 -34.98 39.92
N PRO A 32 18.29 -35.73 39.71
CA PRO A 32 18.65 -36.56 38.52
C PRO A 32 18.92 -38.05 38.82
N VAL A 33 18.91 -38.94 37.82
CA VAL A 33 19.59 -40.27 37.86
C VAL A 33 20.05 -40.68 36.44
N ILE A 34 21.30 -41.16 36.32
CA ILE A 34 21.98 -41.73 35.12
C ILE A 34 22.87 -42.90 35.64
N PRO A 35 23.26 -43.98 34.91
CA PRO A 35 22.75 -44.66 33.68
C PRO A 35 22.59 -46.21 33.91
N PRO A 36 22.40 -47.08 32.87
CA PRO A 36 23.48 -47.53 31.97
C PRO A 36 23.11 -47.59 30.46
N ILE A 37 24.12 -47.51 29.60
CA ILE A 37 24.08 -47.70 28.13
C ILE A 37 23.96 -49.20 27.80
N PRO A 38 23.11 -49.62 26.82
CA PRO A 38 23.67 -50.34 25.68
C PRO A 38 22.95 -50.16 24.32
N ARG A 39 23.82 -50.04 23.28
CA ARG A 39 23.78 -50.59 21.90
C ARG A 39 22.65 -50.21 20.92
N LEU A 40 23.11 -49.49 19.89
CA LEU A 40 22.56 -49.33 18.54
C LEU A 40 22.01 -50.62 17.91
N PRO A 41 20.95 -50.47 17.08
CA PRO A 41 20.92 -51.13 15.78
C PRO A 41 20.81 -50.11 14.63
N LEU A 42 21.70 -50.30 13.66
CA LEU A 42 21.63 -49.78 12.29
C LEU A 42 20.32 -50.20 11.62
N ARG A 43 19.59 -49.28 10.99
CA ARG A 43 18.70 -49.53 9.84
C ARG A 43 18.21 -48.20 9.21
N PRO A 44 17.73 -48.22 7.95
CA PRO A 44 18.41 -47.55 6.85
C PRO A 44 17.75 -46.22 6.45
N ARG A 45 18.57 -45.36 5.86
CA ARG A 45 18.18 -44.12 5.17
C ARG A 45 17.04 -44.39 4.20
N ARG A 46 15.84 -43.88 4.51
CA ARG A 46 14.81 -43.63 3.50
C ARG A 46 15.19 -42.32 2.81
N LEU A 47 15.49 -42.42 1.50
CA LEU A 47 15.50 -41.28 0.61
C LEU A 47 14.15 -40.56 0.72
N VAL A 48 14.18 -39.33 1.19
CA VAL A 48 13.09 -38.39 0.97
C VAL A 48 13.23 -37.94 -0.48
N THR A 49 12.41 -38.51 -1.35
CA THR A 49 12.19 -38.04 -2.71
C THR A 49 11.57 -36.66 -2.61
N LEU A 50 12.39 -35.61 -2.72
CA LEU A 50 11.94 -34.26 -2.99
C LEU A 50 11.38 -34.25 -4.42
N ALA A 51 10.07 -34.47 -4.55
CA ALA A 51 9.37 -34.34 -5.80
C ALA A 51 9.12 -32.85 -6.07
N LEU A 52 9.78 -32.39 -7.13
CA LEU A 52 9.59 -31.13 -7.85
C LEU A 52 8.12 -30.88 -8.26
N ARG A 53 7.75 -29.58 -8.30
CA ARG A 53 6.64 -28.90 -9.02
C ARG A 53 5.32 -28.72 -8.26
N PRO A 54 4.71 -27.50 -8.34
CA PRO A 54 4.10 -27.03 -9.58
C PRO A 54 4.50 -25.61 -10.03
N TRP A 55 5.13 -25.53 -11.20
CA TRP A 55 4.99 -24.40 -12.13
C TRP A 55 3.84 -24.77 -13.07
N LEU A 56 2.64 -24.22 -12.86
CA LEU A 56 1.54 -24.22 -13.83
C LEU A 56 0.37 -23.37 -13.28
N ALA A 57 0.55 -22.05 -13.30
CA ALA A 57 -0.53 -21.08 -13.16
C ALA A 57 -0.18 -19.78 -13.91
N LEU A 58 0.20 -19.91 -15.19
CA LEU A 58 0.21 -18.76 -16.11
C LEU A 58 0.09 -19.26 -17.56
N ALA A 59 -1.01 -19.95 -17.86
CA ALA A 59 -1.42 -20.21 -19.22
C ALA A 59 -2.94 -20.23 -19.25
N VAL A 60 -3.52 -19.65 -20.31
CA VAL A 60 -4.94 -19.47 -20.61
C VAL A 60 -5.54 -18.13 -20.16
N LEU A 61 -5.33 -17.09 -20.98
CA LEU A 61 -6.40 -16.22 -21.51
C LEU A 61 -5.84 -15.19 -22.50
N LEU A 62 -5.48 -15.66 -23.70
CA LEU A 62 -5.34 -14.78 -24.87
C LEU A 62 -5.84 -15.53 -26.10
N THR A 63 -7.17 -15.54 -26.28
CA THR A 63 -7.79 -15.83 -27.58
C THR A 63 -8.84 -14.79 -27.88
N GLY A 64 -8.59 -14.01 -28.94
CA GLY A 64 -9.61 -13.42 -29.79
C GLY A 64 -9.95 -11.95 -29.57
N VAL A 65 -9.04 -11.02 -29.86
CA VAL A 65 -9.44 -9.66 -30.27
C VAL A 65 -9.24 -9.57 -31.78
N ALA A 66 -10.35 -9.46 -32.52
CA ALA A 66 -10.34 -9.30 -33.97
C ALA A 66 -9.78 -7.93 -34.35
N LEU A 67 -8.70 -7.92 -35.15
CA LEU A 67 -8.11 -6.73 -35.75
C LEU A 67 -8.93 -6.33 -36.97
N ALA A 68 -9.70 -5.25 -36.88
CA ALA A 68 -10.29 -4.60 -38.04
C ALA A 68 -9.22 -3.73 -38.72
N ASN A 69 -8.83 -4.14 -39.92
CA ASN A 69 -7.88 -3.47 -40.79
C ASN A 69 -8.59 -2.29 -41.49
N GLN A 70 -8.17 -1.05 -41.24
CA GLN A 70 -8.63 0.12 -42.01
C GLN A 70 -7.53 0.55 -42.99
N GLY A 71 -7.89 0.59 -44.27
CA GLY A 71 -7.02 0.99 -45.37
C GLY A 71 -6.66 2.48 -45.37
N PRO A 72 -5.76 2.91 -46.26
CA PRO A 72 -5.20 4.25 -46.25
C PRO A 72 -6.23 5.29 -46.69
N ALA A 73 -6.59 6.21 -45.79
CA ALA A 73 -7.35 7.39 -46.13
C ALA A 73 -6.41 8.48 -46.65
N THR A 74 -6.73 8.99 -47.83
CA THR A 74 -6.12 10.11 -48.53
C THR A 74 -6.02 11.37 -47.67
N ALA A 75 -4.84 11.99 -47.67
CA ALA A 75 -4.54 13.24 -46.99
C ALA A 75 -5.37 14.40 -47.56
N ALA A 76 -6.26 14.94 -46.73
CA ALA A 76 -6.85 16.26 -46.92
C ALA A 76 -6.07 17.29 -46.09
N GLU A 77 -5.91 18.46 -46.68
CA GLU A 77 -5.18 19.64 -46.20
C GLU A 77 -5.71 20.12 -44.83
N PRO A 78 -4.84 20.55 -43.88
CA PRO A 78 -5.24 20.86 -42.52
C PRO A 78 -6.04 22.17 -42.47
N ALA A 79 -7.34 22.05 -42.25
CA ALA A 79 -8.16 23.16 -41.76
C ALA A 79 -7.64 23.58 -40.37
N ALA A 80 -7.56 24.89 -40.14
CA ALA A 80 -7.12 25.47 -38.88
C ALA A 80 -7.82 24.81 -37.69
N GLU A 81 -7.01 24.20 -36.82
CA GLU A 81 -7.45 23.50 -35.62
C GLU A 81 -8.16 24.51 -34.71
N PRO A 82 -9.47 24.35 -34.42
CA PRO A 82 -10.13 25.20 -33.43
C PRO A 82 -9.42 25.03 -32.09
N ALA A 83 -9.26 26.13 -31.34
CA ALA A 83 -8.63 26.12 -30.02
C ALA A 83 -9.19 24.96 -29.19
N ALA A 84 -8.30 24.02 -28.81
CA ALA A 84 -8.69 22.81 -28.13
C ALA A 84 -9.42 23.18 -26.83
N GLU A 85 -10.71 22.87 -26.75
CA GLU A 85 -11.46 22.98 -25.50
C GLU A 85 -10.76 22.13 -24.44
N GLU A 86 -10.47 22.75 -23.28
CA GLU A 86 -9.88 22.04 -22.15
C GLU A 86 -10.81 20.88 -21.75
N PRO A 87 -10.28 19.67 -21.58
CA PRO A 87 -11.09 18.55 -21.15
C PRO A 87 -11.77 18.84 -19.81
N LEU A 88 -13.03 18.44 -19.68
CA LEU A 88 -13.73 18.48 -18.40
C LEU A 88 -12.89 17.77 -17.33
N ALA A 89 -12.54 18.50 -16.29
CA ALA A 89 -11.74 18.07 -15.15
C ALA A 89 -12.43 18.52 -13.84
N PRO A 90 -12.05 17.96 -12.68
CA PRO A 90 -12.60 18.43 -11.41
C PRO A 90 -12.37 19.93 -11.25
N ALA A 91 -13.38 20.67 -10.78
CA ALA A 91 -13.27 22.11 -10.58
C ALA A 91 -12.15 22.43 -9.57
N ALA A 92 -11.26 23.38 -9.91
CA ALA A 92 -10.19 23.81 -9.02
C ALA A 92 -10.70 24.96 -8.13
N ASP A 93 -11.20 24.63 -6.93
CA ASP A 93 -11.90 25.62 -6.12
C ASP A 93 -11.06 26.20 -4.98
N TRP A 94 -10.01 25.50 -4.51
CA TRP A 94 -9.25 25.89 -3.31
C TRP A 94 -7.78 26.15 -3.63
N PRO A 95 -7.16 27.18 -3.02
CA PRO A 95 -5.74 27.48 -3.21
C PRO A 95 -4.88 26.36 -2.63
N THR A 96 -3.75 26.07 -3.29
CA THR A 96 -2.75 25.15 -2.73
C THR A 96 -2.12 25.73 -1.46
N LEU A 97 -1.65 24.90 -0.54
CA LEU A 97 -0.96 25.38 0.66
C LEU A 97 0.24 26.27 0.34
N THR A 98 1.00 25.92 -0.69
CA THR A 98 2.13 26.70 -1.18
C THR A 98 1.71 28.13 -1.56
N SER A 99 0.59 28.26 -2.29
CA SER A 99 0.06 29.57 -2.69
C SER A 99 -0.52 30.36 -1.51
N LEU A 100 -1.23 29.68 -0.60
CA LEU A 100 -1.87 30.28 0.57
C LEU A 100 -0.82 30.83 1.56
N LEU A 101 0.25 30.07 1.79
CA LEU A 101 1.33 30.42 2.72
C LEU A 101 2.44 31.26 2.08
N ARG A 102 2.36 31.53 0.77
CA ARG A 102 3.37 32.28 -0.01
C ARG A 102 4.78 31.74 0.21
N LEU A 103 4.91 30.41 0.12
CA LEU A 103 6.20 29.76 0.31
C LEU A 103 7.17 30.11 -0.83
N PRO A 104 8.49 30.07 -0.58
CA PRO A 104 9.48 30.18 -1.64
C PRO A 104 9.29 29.09 -2.71
N ASP A 105 9.63 29.39 -3.96
CA ASP A 105 9.45 28.46 -5.10
C ASP A 105 10.17 27.11 -4.93
N TRP A 106 11.21 27.07 -4.09
CA TRP A 106 11.95 25.85 -3.79
C TRP A 106 11.30 24.97 -2.71
N VAL A 107 10.15 25.37 -2.17
CA VAL A 107 9.38 24.63 -1.15
C VAL A 107 8.00 24.31 -1.69
N GLN A 108 7.61 23.04 -1.63
CA GLN A 108 6.23 22.62 -1.87
C GLN A 108 5.70 21.95 -0.61
N LEU A 109 4.53 22.41 -0.15
CA LEU A 109 3.79 21.77 0.94
C LEU A 109 2.49 21.17 0.40
N GLY A 110 2.17 19.98 0.87
CA GLY A 110 0.89 19.32 0.61
C GLY A 110 0.28 18.81 1.89
N LEU A 111 -1.04 18.90 2.02
CA LEU A 111 -1.80 18.34 3.13
C LEU A 111 -2.92 17.46 2.60
N THR A 112 -2.90 16.20 3.03
CA THR A 112 -3.98 15.25 2.75
C THR A 112 -4.67 14.87 4.06
N ILE A 113 -6.00 14.91 4.07
CA ILE A 113 -6.82 14.39 5.17
C ILE A 113 -7.71 13.31 4.59
N GLU A 114 -7.60 12.10 5.13
CA GLU A 114 -8.44 10.96 4.76
C GLU A 114 -9.15 10.47 6.01
N SER A 115 -10.48 10.39 5.97
CA SER A 115 -11.31 10.01 7.11
C SER A 115 -12.28 8.92 6.71
N ASP A 116 -12.24 7.81 7.43
CA ASP A 116 -13.10 6.65 7.22
C ASP A 116 -14.13 6.54 8.33
N LEU A 117 -15.41 6.66 7.95
CA LEU A 117 -16.56 6.40 8.80
C LEU A 117 -17.14 5.06 8.40
N LEU A 118 -17.23 4.12 9.33
CA LEU A 118 -17.57 2.74 8.98
C LEU A 118 -18.34 2.01 10.07
N GLY A 119 -19.08 0.97 9.67
CA GLY A 119 -19.81 0.12 10.60
C GLY A 119 -20.21 -1.20 9.97
N ASN A 120 -20.47 -2.21 10.79
CA ASN A 120 -20.89 -3.53 10.33
C ASN A 120 -22.31 -3.89 10.79
N PRO A 121 -23.36 -3.59 9.98
CA PRO A 121 -24.74 -3.94 10.36
C PRO A 121 -24.99 -5.46 10.39
N GLY A 122 -24.16 -6.26 9.72
CA GLY A 122 -24.33 -7.70 9.55
C GLY A 122 -23.10 -8.52 9.93
N GLY A 123 -23.33 -9.60 10.68
CA GLY A 123 -22.33 -10.60 11.07
C GLY A 123 -21.12 -10.06 11.84
N GLY A 124 -19.98 -10.74 11.71
CA GLY A 124 -18.78 -10.52 12.52
C GLY A 124 -18.90 -11.02 13.97
N ALA A 125 -17.80 -10.88 14.71
CA ALA A 125 -17.72 -11.23 16.13
C ALA A 125 -18.50 -10.23 17.00
N SER A 126 -18.64 -8.98 16.55
CA SER A 126 -19.46 -7.96 17.19
C SER A 126 -19.94 -6.94 16.15
N ARG A 127 -21.04 -6.22 16.43
CA ARG A 127 -21.57 -5.14 15.57
C ARG A 127 -21.28 -3.79 16.17
N LYS A 128 -20.51 -2.96 15.47
CA LYS A 128 -20.04 -1.67 15.97
C LYS A 128 -19.94 -0.65 14.83
N GLY A 129 -19.87 0.62 15.20
CA GLY A 129 -19.42 1.70 14.34
C GLY A 129 -18.00 2.11 14.74
N ASN A 130 -17.27 2.71 13.80
CA ASN A 130 -15.92 3.16 13.99
C ASN A 130 -15.62 4.41 13.16
N TRP A 131 -14.58 5.12 13.58
CA TRP A 131 -14.00 6.21 12.84
C TRP A 131 -12.48 6.17 13.00
N ILE A 132 -11.78 6.35 11.88
CA ILE A 132 -10.34 6.52 11.84
C ILE A 132 -10.00 7.57 10.78
N GLN A 133 -8.96 8.35 11.03
CA GLN A 133 -8.51 9.41 10.16
C GLN A 133 -6.99 9.39 10.05
N GLN A 134 -6.51 9.57 8.82
CA GLN A 134 -5.12 9.86 8.48
C GLN A 134 -5.00 11.34 8.09
N THR A 135 -3.96 12.00 8.59
CA THR A 135 -3.62 13.37 8.18
C THR A 135 -2.14 13.42 7.84
N THR A 136 -1.83 13.62 6.56
CA THR A 136 -0.47 13.56 6.03
C THR A 136 -0.02 14.96 5.60
N LEU A 137 1.08 15.42 6.19
CA LEU A 137 1.80 16.63 5.78
C LEU A 137 3.04 16.23 4.98
N ASN A 138 3.13 16.70 3.75
CA ASN A 138 4.27 16.52 2.86
C ASN A 138 5.02 17.84 2.71
N ALA A 139 6.34 17.78 2.81
CA ALA A 139 7.22 18.90 2.52
C ALA A 139 8.33 18.45 1.56
N ASN A 140 8.37 19.06 0.39
CA ASN A 140 9.39 18.81 -0.63
C ASN A 140 10.24 20.06 -0.82
N PHE A 141 11.54 19.86 -1.03
CA PHE A 141 12.51 20.95 -1.18
C PHE A 141 13.39 20.69 -2.39
N SER A 142 13.44 21.61 -3.35
CA SER A 142 14.35 21.52 -4.50
C SER A 142 14.52 22.87 -5.17
N SER A 143 15.73 23.18 -5.64
CA SER A 143 15.96 24.36 -6.49
C SER A 143 15.49 24.15 -7.93
N GLY A 144 15.15 22.92 -8.32
CA GLY A 144 14.62 22.57 -9.64
C GLY A 144 13.13 22.85 -9.83
N PHE A 145 12.39 23.09 -8.75
CA PHE A 145 10.96 23.39 -8.83
C PHE A 145 10.68 24.61 -9.70
N GLY A 146 9.67 24.50 -10.57
CA GLY A 146 9.27 25.54 -11.52
C GLY A 146 10.22 25.73 -12.71
N LYS A 147 11.36 25.04 -12.76
CA LYS A 147 12.30 25.12 -13.88
C LYS A 147 12.04 24.00 -14.90
N PRO A 148 12.11 24.28 -16.21
CA PRO A 148 12.12 23.23 -17.22
C PRO A 148 13.30 22.28 -17.00
N VAL A 149 13.08 20.96 -17.10
CA VAL A 149 14.12 19.93 -16.91
C VAL A 149 15.35 20.16 -17.78
N GLY A 150 15.18 20.67 -19.01
CA GLY A 150 16.29 21.00 -19.92
C GLY A 150 17.19 22.15 -19.43
N GLN A 151 16.80 22.87 -18.38
CA GLN A 151 17.56 23.97 -17.77
C GLN A 151 18.13 23.61 -16.40
N TRP A 152 17.91 22.39 -15.92
CA TRP A 152 18.38 21.98 -14.61
C TRP A 152 19.91 21.96 -14.56
N GLN A 153 20.45 22.54 -13.49
CA GLN A 153 21.83 22.32 -13.07
C GLN A 153 21.88 21.16 -12.07
N GLU A 154 23.06 20.62 -11.76
CA GLU A 154 23.16 19.46 -10.85
C GLU A 154 22.39 19.66 -9.54
N ALA A 155 22.42 20.85 -8.92
CA ALA A 155 21.65 21.12 -7.70
C ALA A 155 20.12 21.01 -7.89
N ASP A 156 19.62 21.32 -9.10
CA ASP A 156 18.20 21.24 -9.44
C ASP A 156 17.71 19.80 -9.58
N HIS A 157 18.62 18.84 -9.78
CA HIS A 157 18.29 17.42 -9.80
C HIS A 157 18.04 16.84 -8.41
N TRP A 158 18.44 17.54 -7.34
CA TRP A 158 18.28 17.05 -5.98
C TRP A 158 16.99 17.57 -5.36
N SER A 159 16.26 16.67 -4.70
CA SER A 159 15.12 16.98 -3.87
C SER A 159 15.24 16.32 -2.51
N ALA A 160 14.80 17.02 -1.47
CA ALA A 160 14.61 16.46 -0.14
C ALA A 160 13.12 16.33 0.16
N HIS A 161 12.73 15.23 0.79
CA HIS A 161 11.35 14.89 1.10
C HIS A 161 11.20 14.62 2.59
N LEU A 162 10.21 15.24 3.21
CA LEU A 162 9.81 15.01 4.59
C LEU A 162 8.30 14.77 4.63
N GLN A 163 7.88 13.67 5.25
CA GLN A 163 6.47 13.33 5.42
C GLN A 163 6.17 12.98 6.88
N LEU A 164 5.16 13.66 7.42
CA LEU A 164 4.60 13.39 8.74
C LEU A 164 3.16 12.94 8.59
N THR A 165 2.78 11.86 9.27
CA THR A 165 1.42 11.33 9.24
C THR A 165 0.86 11.20 10.64
N GLN A 166 -0.30 11.79 10.89
CA GLN A 166 -1.05 11.65 12.13
C GLN A 166 -2.24 10.73 11.92
N PHE A 167 -2.30 9.63 12.68
CA PHE A 167 -3.50 8.80 12.79
C PHE A 167 -4.32 9.23 14.00
N SER A 168 -5.64 9.35 13.84
CA SER A 168 -6.60 9.73 14.88
C SER A 168 -7.85 8.85 14.83
N GLY A 169 -8.52 8.66 15.97
CA GLY A 169 -9.73 7.85 16.06
C GLY A 169 -9.51 6.54 16.80
N THR A 170 -10.14 5.46 16.33
CA THR A 170 -10.07 4.14 16.96
C THR A 170 -9.53 3.12 15.96
N SER A 171 -8.33 2.62 16.23
CA SER A 171 -7.64 1.61 15.41
C SER A 171 -8.04 0.18 15.80
N GLY A 172 -7.73 -0.78 14.94
CA GLY A 172 -7.97 -2.22 15.15
C GLY A 172 -9.44 -2.61 14.97
N TYR A 173 -10.18 -1.90 14.13
CA TYR A 173 -11.60 -2.17 13.94
C TYR A 173 -11.85 -3.54 13.34
N GLY A 174 -11.08 -3.93 12.31
CA GLY A 174 -11.19 -5.24 11.66
C GLY A 174 -11.08 -6.39 12.67
N ASN A 175 -10.02 -6.37 13.48
CA ASN A 175 -9.81 -7.32 14.59
C ASN A 175 -11.00 -7.32 15.58
N SER A 176 -11.58 -6.16 15.89
CA SER A 176 -12.70 -6.05 16.83
C SER A 176 -14.01 -6.68 16.33
N ILE A 177 -14.15 -6.86 15.02
CA ILE A 177 -15.27 -7.53 14.35
C ILE A 177 -14.88 -8.91 13.80
N GLY A 178 -13.64 -9.33 14.00
CA GLY A 178 -13.15 -10.68 13.73
C GLY A 178 -12.47 -10.90 12.39
N THR A 179 -12.23 -9.86 11.58
CA THR A 179 -11.45 -10.00 10.33
C THR A 179 -9.96 -10.08 10.63
N ALA A 180 -9.20 -10.77 9.78
CA ALA A 180 -7.74 -10.79 9.86
C ALA A 180 -7.12 -9.51 9.30
N PHE A 181 -7.74 -8.95 8.26
CA PHE A 181 -7.27 -7.73 7.62
C PHE A 181 -8.16 -6.54 8.00
N PRO A 182 -7.59 -5.33 8.07
CA PRO A 182 -8.38 -4.12 8.22
C PRO A 182 -9.46 -3.94 7.15
N ILE A 183 -10.54 -3.27 7.53
CA ILE A 183 -11.60 -2.89 6.58
C ILE A 183 -11.18 -1.67 5.75
N THR A 184 -10.20 -0.90 6.21
CA THR A 184 -9.67 0.29 5.55
C THR A 184 -8.15 0.31 5.60
N ALA A 185 -7.50 0.86 4.57
CA ALA A 185 -6.04 0.98 4.53
C ALA A 185 -5.46 1.91 5.62
N THR A 186 -6.28 2.82 6.15
CA THR A 186 -5.89 3.81 7.19
C THR A 186 -5.79 3.23 8.61
N ASP A 187 -6.12 1.95 8.82
CA ASP A 187 -6.20 1.34 10.16
C ASP A 187 -4.83 1.04 10.77
N HIS A 188 -4.19 2.10 11.29
CA HIS A 188 -2.89 2.05 11.94
C HIS A 188 -2.96 2.52 13.40
N PRO A 189 -1.96 2.20 14.24
CA PRO A 189 -1.91 2.70 15.61
C PRO A 189 -1.92 4.23 15.66
N ILE A 190 -2.76 4.77 16.54
CA ILE A 190 -3.01 6.20 16.70
C ILE A 190 -1.76 6.94 17.18
N GLY A 191 -1.50 8.10 16.57
CA GLY A 191 -0.39 8.98 16.93
C GLY A 191 0.30 9.62 15.74
N LEU A 192 1.40 10.33 16.01
CA LEU A 192 2.21 11.01 15.01
C LEU A 192 3.36 10.12 14.56
N TRP A 193 3.55 10.03 13.25
CA TRP A 193 4.57 9.20 12.61
C TRP A 193 5.42 10.05 11.68
N LEU A 194 6.73 9.81 11.70
CA LEU A 194 7.59 10.16 10.58
C LEU A 194 7.47 9.03 9.57
N THR A 195 6.87 9.31 8.41
CA THR A 195 6.61 8.32 7.36
C THR A 195 7.54 8.47 6.16
N GLU A 196 8.27 9.58 6.06
CA GLU A 196 9.41 9.69 5.15
C GLU A 196 10.38 10.80 5.58
N ALA A 197 11.68 10.54 5.45
CA ALA A 197 12.74 11.54 5.46
C ALA A 197 13.84 11.09 4.48
N SER A 198 13.81 11.61 3.26
CA SER A 198 14.66 11.12 2.17
C SER A 198 15.27 12.26 1.34
N VAL A 199 16.30 11.90 0.59
CA VAL A 199 16.90 12.73 -0.45
C VAL A 199 16.93 11.90 -1.73
N GLU A 200 16.51 12.52 -2.82
CA GLU A 200 16.46 11.93 -4.14
C GLU A 200 17.27 12.79 -5.13
N ARG A 201 18.00 12.12 -6.01
CA ARG A 201 18.56 12.70 -7.22
C ARG A 201 17.75 12.18 -8.40
N GLN A 202 16.98 13.07 -9.02
CA GLN A 202 16.21 12.78 -10.21
C GLN A 202 17.12 12.85 -11.44
N GLY A 203 16.94 11.92 -12.37
CA GLY A 203 17.70 11.86 -13.62
C GLY A 203 17.43 13.04 -14.54
N GLY A 204 16.26 13.70 -14.40
CA GLY A 204 15.79 14.70 -15.35
C GLY A 204 15.62 14.07 -16.74
N ASN A 205 16.46 14.46 -17.70
CA ASN A 205 16.53 13.80 -19.02
C ASN A 205 17.37 12.51 -19.03
N GLY A 206 18.04 12.20 -17.90
CA GLY A 206 18.79 10.97 -17.69
C GLY A 206 17.90 9.75 -17.49
N THR A 207 18.54 8.59 -17.37
CA THR A 207 17.86 7.28 -17.26
C THR A 207 17.91 6.69 -15.86
N VAL A 208 18.51 7.41 -14.90
CA VAL A 208 18.78 6.90 -13.55
C VAL A 208 18.34 7.92 -12.52
N ASP A 209 17.52 7.46 -11.58
CA ASP A 209 17.20 8.17 -10.35
C ASP A 209 17.76 7.40 -9.16
N PHE A 210 18.09 8.12 -8.10
CA PHE A 210 18.63 7.55 -6.88
C PHE A 210 17.97 8.18 -5.67
N LYS A 211 17.48 7.37 -4.74
CA LYS A 211 16.87 7.81 -3.48
C LYS A 211 17.55 7.14 -2.30
N THR A 212 17.75 7.89 -1.22
CA THR A 212 18.24 7.35 0.05
C THR A 212 17.68 8.11 1.24
N GLY A 213 17.59 7.45 2.39
CA GLY A 213 17.08 8.04 3.62
C GLY A 213 16.23 7.04 4.39
N LEU A 214 15.25 7.55 5.11
CA LEU A 214 14.25 6.76 5.82
C LEU A 214 12.94 6.78 5.04
N PHE A 215 12.50 5.64 4.52
CA PHE A 215 11.26 5.56 3.73
C PHE A 215 10.69 4.14 3.76
N SER A 216 9.45 4.02 3.28
CA SER A 216 8.70 2.77 3.17
C SER A 216 8.85 2.13 1.79
N LEU A 217 8.44 0.86 1.66
CA LEU A 217 8.34 0.16 0.38
C LEU A 217 7.33 0.81 -0.56
N ASN A 218 6.15 1.15 -0.05
CA ASN A 218 5.12 1.88 -0.77
C ASN A 218 5.31 3.41 -0.68
N PRO A 219 5.03 4.16 -1.77
CA PRO A 219 4.44 3.70 -3.05
C PRO A 219 5.44 3.15 -4.09
N GLY A 220 6.71 2.91 -3.72
CA GLY A 220 7.79 2.54 -4.65
C GLY A 220 7.75 1.10 -5.19
N PHE A 221 7.39 0.14 -4.33
CA PHE A 221 7.43 -1.30 -4.59
C PHE A 221 6.11 -1.97 -4.22
N VAL A 222 5.78 -3.05 -4.92
CA VAL A 222 4.65 -3.95 -4.62
C VAL A 222 3.29 -3.24 -4.60
N GLU A 223 3.16 -2.13 -5.29
CA GLU A 223 1.94 -1.34 -5.37
C GLU A 223 1.64 -1.03 -6.84
N ALA A 224 0.35 -0.99 -7.18
CA ALA A 224 -0.13 -0.57 -8.49
C ALA A 224 -1.14 0.55 -8.32
N PRO A 225 -1.15 1.60 -9.16
CA PRO A 225 -2.06 2.75 -8.98
C PRO A 225 -3.56 2.40 -9.05
N VAL A 226 -3.90 1.21 -9.54
CA VAL A 226 -5.28 0.70 -9.54
C VAL A 226 -5.77 0.30 -8.14
N LEU A 227 -4.85 0.03 -7.21
CA LEU A 227 -5.16 -0.39 -5.85
C LEU A 227 -5.70 0.76 -5.01
N ASP A 228 -5.25 1.99 -5.28
CA ASP A 228 -5.68 3.22 -4.60
C ASP A 228 -7.17 3.56 -4.87
N ALA A 229 -7.80 2.92 -5.85
CA ALA A 229 -9.22 3.07 -6.11
C ALA A 229 -10.11 2.33 -5.09
N TYR A 230 -9.52 1.57 -4.16
CA TYR A 230 -10.21 0.81 -3.14
C TYR A 230 -9.96 1.37 -1.74
N VAL A 231 -10.88 1.11 -0.84
CA VAL A 231 -10.77 1.53 0.56
C VAL A 231 -10.17 0.41 1.41
N ASN A 232 -10.53 -0.85 1.13
CA ASN A 232 -10.09 -1.99 1.93
C ASN A 232 -8.59 -2.25 1.79
N SER A 233 -7.93 -2.49 2.92
CA SER A 233 -6.48 -2.70 2.98
C SER A 233 -6.02 -3.95 2.21
N VAL A 234 -6.92 -4.91 1.95
CA VAL A 234 -6.61 -6.09 1.13
C VAL A 234 -6.30 -5.68 -0.31
N PHE A 235 -6.92 -4.61 -0.80
CA PHE A 235 -6.67 -4.06 -2.13
C PHE A 235 -5.67 -2.92 -2.07
N ASN A 236 -5.97 -1.89 -1.28
CA ASN A 236 -5.20 -0.66 -1.14
C ASN A 236 -4.06 -0.85 -0.13
N ASN A 237 -3.07 -1.67 -0.52
CA ASN A 237 -1.83 -1.92 0.21
C ASN A 237 -0.81 -2.63 -0.72
N THR A 238 0.32 -3.08 -0.19
CA THR A 238 1.40 -3.78 -0.92
C THR A 238 1.06 -5.23 -1.28
N LEU A 239 -0.04 -5.44 -2.04
CA LEU A 239 -0.59 -6.75 -2.40
C LEU A 239 -0.68 -7.71 -1.22
N ASN A 240 -1.17 -7.21 -0.09
CA ASN A 240 -1.31 -7.94 1.17
C ASN A 240 -0.03 -8.67 1.63
N LEU A 241 1.16 -8.13 1.33
CA LEU A 241 2.42 -8.63 1.90
C LEU A 241 2.46 -8.31 3.41
N ASN A 242 1.98 -9.20 4.27
CA ASN A 242 1.97 -8.98 5.72
C ASN A 242 3.14 -9.65 6.45
N VAL A 243 4.30 -9.74 5.80
CA VAL A 243 5.52 -10.21 6.48
C VAL A 243 5.85 -9.22 7.60
N LEU A 244 5.91 -9.73 8.82
CA LEU A 244 6.22 -8.93 9.99
C LEU A 244 7.57 -8.22 9.81
N GLY A 245 7.63 -6.93 10.19
CA GLY A 245 8.87 -6.15 10.18
C GLY A 245 9.22 -5.48 8.84
N LEU A 246 8.46 -5.70 7.76
CA LEU A 246 8.66 -4.94 6.52
C LEU A 246 8.35 -3.44 6.72
N PRO A 247 9.11 -2.54 6.08
CA PRO A 247 8.86 -1.11 6.16
C PRO A 247 7.74 -0.71 5.20
N ILE A 248 6.51 -1.13 5.47
CA ILE A 248 5.31 -0.71 4.73
C ILE A 248 4.71 0.48 5.48
N ASN A 249 4.31 1.54 4.77
CA ASN A 249 3.78 2.77 5.38
C ASN A 249 2.71 2.42 6.44
N PRO A 250 2.79 3.00 7.66
CA PRO A 250 3.66 4.10 8.09
C PRO A 250 5.05 3.69 8.61
N PHE A 251 5.42 2.41 8.52
CA PHE A 251 6.74 1.93 8.94
C PHE A 251 7.83 2.31 7.93
N ILE A 252 8.93 2.86 8.43
CA ILE A 252 10.07 3.30 7.64
C ILE A 252 11.35 2.55 8.02
N ALA A 253 12.27 2.44 7.07
CA ALA A 253 13.60 1.91 7.30
C ALA A 253 14.67 2.74 6.56
N PRO A 254 15.93 2.74 7.02
CA PRO A 254 17.05 3.20 6.22
C PRO A 254 17.12 2.41 4.91
N GLY A 255 17.06 3.11 3.79
CA GLY A 255 16.98 2.50 2.48
C GLY A 255 17.84 3.20 1.43
N VAL A 256 18.12 2.46 0.37
CA VAL A 256 18.55 2.98 -0.91
C VAL A 256 17.62 2.43 -1.99
N GLU A 257 17.30 3.27 -2.96
CA GLU A 257 16.49 2.91 -4.10
C GLU A 257 17.11 3.46 -5.38
N LEU A 258 17.16 2.63 -6.41
CA LEU A 258 17.71 2.94 -7.73
C LEU A 258 16.63 2.69 -8.76
N HIS A 259 16.34 3.70 -9.58
CA HIS A 259 15.47 3.56 -10.74
C HIS A 259 16.33 3.57 -11.99
N TRP A 260 16.05 2.65 -12.91
CA TRP A 260 16.71 2.60 -14.20
C TRP A 260 15.70 2.44 -15.32
N ARG A 261 15.67 3.44 -16.22
CA ARG A 261 14.78 3.52 -17.38
C ARG A 261 15.60 3.42 -18.66
N PRO A 262 15.93 2.21 -19.15
CA PRO A 262 16.73 2.07 -20.36
C PRO A 262 16.01 2.67 -21.58
N GLY A 263 16.73 3.50 -22.34
CA GLY A 263 16.26 4.22 -23.53
C GLY A 263 16.13 5.73 -23.31
N ALA A 264 15.84 6.50 -24.37
CA ALA A 264 15.66 7.94 -24.25
C ALA A 264 14.34 8.28 -23.54
N ALA A 265 14.39 9.18 -22.54
CA ALA A 265 13.22 9.74 -21.87
C ALA A 265 12.25 10.36 -22.89
N GLY A 266 10.93 10.26 -22.64
CA GLY A 266 9.90 10.85 -23.50
C GLY A 266 9.38 9.98 -24.66
N GLN A 267 9.83 8.72 -24.79
CA GLN A 267 9.26 7.78 -25.77
C GLN A 267 8.21 6.82 -25.19
N GLY A 268 8.01 6.76 -23.87
CA GLY A 268 7.04 5.87 -23.19
C GLY A 268 5.57 6.18 -23.51
N ALA A 269 4.66 5.22 -23.27
CA ALA A 269 3.22 5.47 -23.41
C ALA A 269 2.66 6.35 -22.29
N SER A 270 3.33 6.43 -21.14
CA SER A 270 2.95 7.30 -20.04
C SER A 270 3.74 8.62 -19.98
N GLN A 271 4.82 8.76 -20.77
CA GLN A 271 5.94 9.70 -20.53
C GLN A 271 6.76 9.42 -19.24
N ASP A 272 6.23 8.60 -18.33
CA ASP A 272 6.81 8.30 -17.02
C ASP A 272 7.78 7.10 -17.05
N LEU A 273 7.58 6.16 -17.98
CA LEU A 273 8.46 4.98 -18.16
C LEU A 273 9.29 5.04 -19.45
N GLY A 274 10.46 4.39 -19.42
CA GLY A 274 11.31 4.18 -20.59
C GLY A 274 10.68 3.24 -21.63
N PRO A 275 11.20 3.18 -22.87
CA PRO A 275 10.65 2.31 -23.92
C PRO A 275 10.65 0.81 -23.60
N TYR A 276 11.50 0.39 -22.67
CA TYR A 276 11.64 -0.98 -22.19
C TYR A 276 11.12 -1.15 -20.74
N GLY A 277 10.35 -0.17 -20.26
CA GLY A 277 9.91 -0.11 -18.87
C GLY A 277 10.95 0.50 -17.95
N GLU A 278 10.73 0.30 -16.65
CA GLU A 278 11.58 0.76 -15.56
C GLU A 278 11.95 -0.41 -14.66
N TRP A 279 13.21 -0.45 -14.26
CA TRP A 279 13.71 -1.34 -13.22
C TRP A 279 13.91 -0.54 -11.94
N ARG A 280 13.31 -0.99 -10.85
CA ARG A 280 13.56 -0.49 -9.51
C ARG A 280 14.31 -1.53 -8.70
N TYR A 281 15.36 -1.11 -8.02
CA TYR A 281 16.05 -1.91 -7.02
C TYR A 281 16.03 -1.17 -5.69
N GLY A 282 15.62 -1.86 -4.63
CA GLY A 282 15.57 -1.32 -3.27
C GLY A 282 16.33 -2.22 -2.31
N ALA A 283 17.10 -1.61 -1.41
CA ALA A 283 17.73 -2.32 -0.30
C ALA A 283 17.48 -1.55 1.00
N PHE A 284 16.95 -2.26 2.00
CA PHE A 284 16.51 -1.68 3.26
C PHE A 284 17.18 -2.40 4.43
N LEU A 285 17.67 -1.62 5.39
CA LEU A 285 18.19 -2.12 6.66
C LEU A 285 17.03 -2.24 7.65
N LEU A 286 16.72 -3.45 8.07
CA LEU A 286 15.69 -3.71 9.06
C LEU A 286 16.34 -3.73 10.43
N ASN A 287 16.00 -2.75 11.26
CA ASN A 287 16.47 -2.69 12.63
C ASN A 287 15.36 -2.07 13.49
N PRO A 288 14.82 -2.80 14.49
CA PRO A 288 13.70 -2.31 15.30
C PRO A 288 14.04 -1.04 16.08
N GLN A 289 15.33 -0.78 16.34
CA GLN A 289 15.79 0.44 17.02
C GLN A 289 15.63 1.71 16.16
N VAL A 290 15.39 1.56 14.85
CA VAL A 290 15.23 2.67 13.92
C VAL A 290 13.77 3.09 13.76
N ASN A 291 12.83 2.46 14.48
CA ASN A 291 11.44 2.93 14.49
C ASN A 291 11.30 4.22 15.32
N LEU A 292 11.37 5.35 14.60
CA LEU A 292 11.30 6.69 15.17
C LEU A 292 9.90 7.09 15.63
N ALA A 293 8.86 6.28 15.41
CA ALA A 293 7.51 6.57 15.91
C ALA A 293 7.49 6.66 17.45
N SER A 294 8.39 5.93 18.11
CA SER A 294 8.61 6.02 19.56
C SER A 294 9.05 7.41 20.03
N LEU A 295 9.74 8.20 19.19
CA LEU A 295 10.09 9.60 19.49
C LEU A 295 8.85 10.48 19.66
N PHE A 296 7.74 10.10 19.02
CA PHE A 296 6.45 10.79 19.09
C PHE A 296 5.48 10.11 20.05
N GLY A 297 5.95 9.17 20.87
CA GLY A 297 5.14 8.47 21.87
C GLY A 297 4.25 7.35 21.30
N VAL A 298 4.47 6.96 20.05
CA VAL A 298 3.72 5.85 19.43
C VAL A 298 4.47 4.55 19.68
N ASN A 299 3.76 3.54 20.21
CA ASN A 299 4.27 2.18 20.21
C ASN A 299 3.79 1.48 18.93
N PRO A 300 4.68 1.22 17.97
CA PRO A 300 4.31 0.60 16.70
C PRO A 300 3.82 -0.85 16.84
N ASN A 301 4.14 -1.53 17.95
CA ASN A 301 3.96 -2.98 18.12
C ASN A 301 4.54 -3.80 16.93
N GLN A 302 5.54 -3.25 16.22
CA GLN A 302 6.19 -3.92 15.11
C GLN A 302 7.09 -5.03 15.66
N ALA A 303 7.12 -6.18 14.97
CA ALA A 303 8.00 -7.28 15.36
C ALA A 303 9.48 -6.86 15.29
N ASP A 304 10.28 -7.38 16.21
CA ASP A 304 11.73 -7.16 16.27
C ASP A 304 12.45 -7.95 15.16
N VAL A 305 12.35 -7.49 13.91
CA VAL A 305 13.11 -8.05 12.78
C VAL A 305 14.40 -7.28 12.60
N ASN A 306 15.53 -7.98 12.72
CA ASN A 306 16.86 -7.42 12.51
C ASN A 306 17.49 -8.06 11.27
N GLY A 307 17.85 -7.27 10.27
CA GLY A 307 18.44 -7.80 9.05
C GLY A 307 18.31 -6.87 7.86
N HIS A 308 18.03 -7.41 6.68
CA HIS A 308 17.87 -6.59 5.49
C HIS A 308 16.86 -7.16 4.51
N LEU A 309 16.24 -6.27 3.76
CA LEU A 309 15.34 -6.59 2.67
C LEU A 309 15.95 -6.07 1.37
N GLN A 310 15.90 -6.89 0.32
CA GLN A 310 16.20 -6.46 -1.03
C GLN A 310 15.04 -6.79 -1.96
N VAL A 311 14.68 -5.84 -2.81
CA VAL A 311 13.56 -5.97 -3.75
C VAL A 311 13.99 -5.48 -5.13
N VAL A 312 13.54 -6.20 -6.15
CA VAL A 312 13.62 -5.77 -7.55
C VAL A 312 12.21 -5.80 -8.15
N GLN A 313 11.88 -4.76 -8.91
CA GLN A 313 10.61 -4.65 -9.63
C GLN A 313 10.88 -4.14 -11.04
N TRP A 314 10.17 -4.70 -12.00
CA TRP A 314 10.09 -4.21 -13.37
C TRP A 314 8.67 -3.75 -13.67
N SER A 315 8.53 -2.53 -14.20
CA SER A 315 7.26 -1.88 -14.55
C SER A 315 7.21 -1.61 -16.06
N PHE A 316 6.08 -1.90 -16.70
CA PHE A 316 5.89 -1.73 -18.15
C PHE A 316 4.47 -1.27 -18.51
N ASP A 317 4.36 -0.18 -19.28
CA ASP A 317 3.09 0.53 -19.55
C ASP A 317 2.68 0.53 -21.03
N ARG A 318 3.48 -0.04 -21.93
CA ARG A 318 3.16 -0.12 -23.37
C ARG A 318 2.29 -1.34 -23.69
N LEU A 319 1.26 -1.56 -22.89
CA LEU A 319 0.29 -2.63 -23.09
C LEU A 319 -0.68 -2.27 -24.23
N PRO A 320 -1.36 -3.26 -24.83
CA PRO A 320 -2.39 -3.00 -25.86
C PRO A 320 -3.41 -1.95 -25.41
N GLY A 321 -3.68 -0.96 -26.27
CA GLY A 321 -4.62 0.12 -25.99
C GLY A 321 -4.04 1.31 -25.22
N SER A 322 -2.81 1.26 -24.71
CA SER A 322 -2.27 2.33 -23.85
C SER A 322 -2.13 3.69 -24.57
N GLN A 323 -1.81 3.69 -25.87
CA GLN A 323 -1.70 4.93 -26.65
C GLN A 323 -3.05 5.63 -26.85
N SER A 324 -4.15 4.89 -27.08
CA SER A 324 -5.47 5.50 -27.24
C SER A 324 -6.01 6.08 -25.93
N LEU A 325 -5.54 5.56 -24.81
CA LEU A 325 -5.86 6.06 -23.46
C LEU A 325 -5.10 7.33 -23.07
N GLN A 326 -4.14 7.81 -23.88
CA GLN A 326 -3.52 9.11 -23.64
C GLN A 326 -4.45 10.28 -24.00
N LYS A 327 -5.43 10.03 -24.89
CA LYS A 327 -6.34 11.06 -25.36
C LYS A 327 -7.56 11.18 -24.44
N PRO A 328 -8.08 12.39 -24.21
CA PRO A 328 -9.37 12.61 -23.55
C PRO A 328 -10.49 11.80 -24.22
N ILE A 329 -11.52 11.49 -23.43
CA ILE A 329 -12.74 10.82 -23.92
C ILE A 329 -13.60 11.85 -24.64
N GLN A 330 -14.05 11.53 -25.85
CA GLN A 330 -14.96 12.38 -26.61
C GLN A 330 -16.39 11.82 -26.49
N ARG A 331 -17.32 12.56 -25.89
CA ARG A 331 -18.73 12.15 -25.78
C ARG A 331 -19.66 13.35 -25.87
N GLY A 332 -20.63 13.29 -26.79
CA GLY A 332 -21.66 14.33 -26.91
C GLY A 332 -21.11 15.72 -27.23
N GLY A 333 -20.00 15.81 -27.96
CA GLY A 333 -19.32 17.07 -28.26
C GLY A 333 -18.44 17.61 -27.14
N GLN A 334 -18.35 16.93 -25.99
CA GLN A 334 -17.48 17.30 -24.88
C GLN A 334 -16.23 16.43 -24.82
N SER A 335 -15.10 17.08 -24.54
CA SER A 335 -13.83 16.44 -24.17
C SER A 335 -13.82 16.19 -22.66
N ILE A 336 -13.57 14.95 -22.22
CA ILE A 336 -13.64 14.53 -20.82
C ILE A 336 -12.30 13.91 -20.41
N SER A 337 -11.73 14.35 -19.29
CA SER A 337 -10.49 13.79 -18.75
C SER A 337 -10.65 12.32 -18.38
N ARG A 338 -9.63 11.50 -18.65
CA ARG A 338 -9.55 10.12 -18.13
C ARG A 338 -8.99 10.16 -16.72
N VAL A 339 -9.70 9.57 -15.77
CA VAL A 339 -9.26 9.51 -14.36
C VAL A 339 -8.77 8.13 -13.96
N LEU A 340 -9.04 7.09 -14.78
CA LEU A 340 -8.57 5.74 -14.48
C LEU A 340 -7.06 5.60 -14.77
N PRO A 341 -6.31 4.88 -13.92
CA PRO A 341 -4.91 4.55 -14.14
C PRO A 341 -4.60 4.02 -15.53
N LYS A 342 -3.40 4.29 -16.04
CA LYS A 342 -2.92 3.73 -17.31
C LYS A 342 -2.73 2.21 -17.17
N PRO A 343 -2.87 1.43 -18.26
CA PRO A 343 -2.48 0.02 -18.25
C PRO A 343 -1.03 -0.15 -17.80
N LEU A 344 -0.78 -1.13 -16.95
CA LEU A 344 0.51 -1.34 -16.31
C LEU A 344 0.71 -2.82 -15.99
N LEU A 345 1.89 -3.34 -16.32
CA LEU A 345 2.39 -4.63 -15.86
C LEU A 345 3.51 -4.36 -14.86
N GLN A 346 3.42 -4.93 -13.67
CA GLN A 346 4.50 -4.93 -12.69
C GLN A 346 4.82 -6.37 -12.32
N LEU A 347 6.10 -6.71 -12.35
CA LEU A 347 6.62 -8.00 -11.91
C LEU A 347 7.79 -7.73 -10.99
N GLY A 348 7.82 -8.39 -9.84
CA GLY A 348 8.93 -8.21 -8.93
C GLY A 348 9.12 -9.37 -7.99
N GLY A 349 10.21 -9.27 -7.24
CA GLY A 349 10.56 -10.22 -6.23
C GLY A 349 11.62 -9.64 -5.33
N GLY A 350 11.89 -10.35 -4.24
CA GLY A 350 12.85 -9.90 -3.26
C GLY A 350 13.32 -11.02 -2.37
N TYR A 351 14.10 -10.66 -1.37
CA TYR A 351 14.36 -11.53 -0.24
C TYR A 351 14.58 -10.71 1.03
N LEU A 352 14.03 -11.24 2.11
CA LEU A 352 14.23 -10.80 3.47
C LEU A 352 15.25 -11.73 4.13
N HIS A 353 16.33 -11.17 4.64
CA HIS A 353 17.24 -11.87 5.54
C HIS A 353 16.96 -11.43 6.97
N ASP A 354 16.51 -12.36 7.82
CA ASP A 354 16.36 -12.13 9.26
C ASP A 354 17.57 -12.74 9.99
N GLN A 355 18.33 -11.89 10.68
CA GLN A 355 19.49 -12.27 11.47
C GLN A 355 19.10 -12.94 12.79
N THR A 356 17.87 -12.76 13.26
CA THR A 356 17.40 -13.27 14.55
C THR A 356 17.26 -14.79 14.53
N ASP A 357 16.79 -15.34 13.42
CA ASP A 357 16.60 -16.78 13.20
C ASP A 357 17.44 -17.34 12.04
N HIS A 358 18.28 -16.50 11.42
CA HIS A 358 19.13 -16.82 10.27
C HIS A 358 18.34 -17.34 9.05
N THR A 359 17.10 -16.87 8.87
CA THR A 359 16.27 -17.27 7.74
C THR A 359 16.43 -16.32 6.55
N ASN A 360 16.39 -16.91 5.36
CA ASN A 360 16.27 -16.18 4.10
C ASN A 360 14.89 -16.46 3.54
N SER A 361 14.14 -15.39 3.32
CA SER A 361 12.75 -15.46 2.95
C SER A 361 12.54 -14.72 1.63
N PRO A 362 12.62 -15.38 0.46
CA PRO A 362 12.37 -14.68 -0.80
C PRO A 362 10.93 -14.10 -0.92
N GLY A 363 10.60 -13.42 -2.01
CA GLY A 363 9.23 -12.96 -2.31
C GLY A 363 9.04 -12.92 -3.82
N LEU A 364 7.83 -13.20 -4.31
CA LEU A 364 7.41 -12.87 -5.67
C LEU A 364 6.09 -12.14 -5.63
N PHE A 365 5.92 -11.17 -6.53
CA PHE A 365 4.68 -10.43 -6.64
C PHE A 365 4.51 -9.91 -8.06
N GLY A 366 3.27 -9.57 -8.41
CA GLY A 366 2.98 -8.90 -9.66
C GLY A 366 1.56 -8.42 -9.78
N THR A 367 1.39 -7.42 -10.65
CA THR A 367 0.10 -6.86 -11.03
C THR A 367 0.02 -6.73 -12.54
N LEU A 368 -1.19 -6.86 -13.06
CA LEU A 368 -1.50 -6.53 -14.45
C LEU A 368 -2.79 -5.73 -14.48
N THR A 369 -2.72 -4.51 -15.02
CA THR A 369 -3.85 -3.64 -15.29
C THR A 369 -3.99 -3.46 -16.78
N VAL A 370 -5.19 -3.73 -17.32
CA VAL A 370 -5.49 -3.60 -18.75
C VAL A 370 -6.69 -2.71 -19.00
N ALA A 371 -6.66 -2.01 -20.13
CA ALA A 371 -7.82 -1.34 -20.69
C ALA A 371 -8.82 -2.38 -21.18
N ALA A 372 -10.10 -2.23 -20.83
CA ALA A 372 -11.12 -3.16 -21.29
C ALA A 372 -12.44 -2.46 -21.55
N PRO A 373 -12.68 -1.99 -22.78
CA PRO A 373 -13.91 -1.29 -23.12
C PRO A 373 -15.14 -2.14 -22.78
N THR A 374 -16.03 -1.61 -21.92
CA THR A 374 -17.34 -2.21 -21.64
C THR A 374 -18.44 -1.21 -21.97
N PRO A 375 -19.71 -1.66 -22.14
CA PRO A 375 -20.85 -0.75 -22.31
C PRO A 375 -21.18 0.07 -21.05
N LEU A 376 -20.60 -0.28 -19.90
CA LEU A 376 -20.81 0.42 -18.63
C LEU A 376 -19.76 1.54 -18.50
N GLY A 377 -20.23 2.77 -18.31
CA GLY A 377 -19.38 3.94 -18.17
C GLY A 377 -18.74 4.44 -19.48
N LEU A 378 -17.70 5.26 -19.32
CA LEU A 378 -16.94 5.95 -20.36
C LEU A 378 -15.58 5.30 -20.61
N ASP A 379 -14.98 4.77 -19.55
CA ASP A 379 -13.68 4.11 -19.56
C ASP A 379 -13.66 3.02 -18.50
N ASN A 380 -12.83 1.99 -18.71
CA ASN A 380 -12.84 0.79 -17.89
C ASN A 380 -11.45 0.17 -17.75
N ARG A 381 -11.16 -0.38 -16.57
CA ARG A 381 -9.96 -1.17 -16.29
C ARG A 381 -10.32 -2.50 -15.65
N PHE A 382 -9.64 -3.56 -16.06
CA PHE A 382 -9.54 -4.76 -15.25
C PHE A 382 -8.12 -4.88 -14.72
N TRP A 383 -8.00 -5.46 -13.54
CA TRP A 383 -6.71 -5.76 -12.98
C TRP A 383 -6.71 -7.07 -12.22
N ILE A 384 -5.51 -7.66 -12.13
CA ILE A 384 -5.21 -8.81 -11.28
C ILE A 384 -3.91 -8.52 -10.52
N GLY A 385 -3.83 -9.02 -9.29
CA GLY A 385 -2.69 -8.90 -8.40
C GLY A 385 -2.43 -10.23 -7.71
N LEU A 386 -1.15 -10.55 -7.52
CA LEU A 386 -0.73 -11.73 -6.78
C LEU A 386 0.54 -11.44 -5.99
N SER A 387 0.63 -12.02 -4.81
CA SER A 387 1.87 -12.07 -4.05
C SER A 387 2.03 -13.46 -3.43
N ASP A 388 3.27 -13.92 -3.44
CA ASP A 388 3.73 -15.16 -2.83
C ASP A 388 4.97 -14.82 -1.99
N GLY A 389 4.75 -14.68 -0.68
CA GLY A 389 5.79 -14.33 0.29
C GLY A 389 6.51 -15.58 0.79
N ILE A 390 7.84 -15.61 0.64
CA ILE A 390 8.63 -16.83 0.70
C ILE A 390 9.33 -16.98 2.05
N ASN A 391 8.61 -17.16 3.14
CA ASN A 391 8.96 -18.18 4.13
C ASN A 391 7.69 -18.44 4.95
N THR A 392 7.30 -19.70 5.01
CA THR A 392 6.10 -20.14 5.69
C THR A 392 6.21 -20.13 7.22
N SER A 393 7.33 -19.78 7.86
CA SER A 393 7.37 -19.71 9.32
C SER A 393 6.98 -18.34 9.91
N THR A 394 7.17 -17.24 9.17
CA THR A 394 6.98 -15.86 9.69
C THR A 394 5.95 -15.03 8.94
N ASN A 395 5.52 -15.47 7.75
CA ASN A 395 4.44 -14.82 7.00
C ASN A 395 3.07 -15.40 7.41
N PRO A 396 2.15 -14.66 8.02
CA PRO A 396 0.83 -15.18 8.39
C PRO A 396 -0.04 -15.58 7.18
N ASP A 397 0.20 -15.01 6.00
CA ASP A 397 -0.56 -15.22 4.78
C ASP A 397 0.34 -15.25 3.53
N PRO A 398 1.06 -16.36 3.31
CA PRO A 398 2.07 -16.46 2.25
C PRO A 398 1.53 -16.30 0.85
N LEU A 399 0.25 -16.60 0.60
CA LEU A 399 -0.34 -16.54 -0.73
C LEU A 399 -1.56 -15.63 -0.75
N PHE A 400 -1.47 -14.57 -1.55
CA PHE A 400 -2.55 -13.64 -1.81
C PHE A 400 -2.85 -13.52 -3.30
N PHE A 401 -4.14 -13.42 -3.61
CA PHE A 401 -4.64 -13.14 -4.95
C PHE A 401 -5.75 -12.09 -4.87
N SER A 402 -5.74 -11.16 -5.80
CA SER A 402 -6.81 -10.20 -5.99
C SER A 402 -7.07 -9.90 -7.46
N ALA A 403 -8.28 -9.44 -7.72
CA ALA A 403 -8.69 -8.95 -9.02
C ALA A 403 -9.75 -7.87 -8.84
N GLY A 404 -9.93 -7.05 -9.86
CA GLY A 404 -11.00 -6.07 -9.83
C GLY A 404 -11.26 -5.39 -11.15
N TRP A 405 -12.26 -4.52 -11.08
CA TRP A 405 -12.80 -3.75 -12.20
C TRP A 405 -13.08 -2.33 -11.75
N MET A 406 -12.74 -1.37 -12.61
CA MET A 406 -13.10 0.04 -12.42
C MET A 406 -13.81 0.57 -13.66
N SER A 407 -14.77 1.45 -13.46
CA SER A 407 -15.51 2.13 -14.53
C SER A 407 -15.71 3.61 -14.22
N GLN A 408 -15.24 4.46 -15.12
CA GLN A 408 -15.42 5.90 -15.03
C GLN A 408 -16.77 6.31 -15.64
N GLY A 409 -17.50 7.23 -15.02
CA GLY A 409 -18.65 7.91 -15.62
C GLY A 409 -19.88 7.02 -15.82
N VAL A 410 -20.14 6.10 -14.90
CA VAL A 410 -21.31 5.20 -14.94
C VAL A 410 -22.63 5.97 -14.79
N ILE A 411 -22.65 7.03 -13.97
CA ILE A 411 -23.84 7.87 -13.74
C ILE A 411 -23.88 9.03 -14.75
N PRO A 412 -24.98 9.21 -15.51
CA PRO A 412 -25.16 10.38 -16.38
C PRO A 412 -25.02 11.69 -15.59
N GLY A 413 -24.22 12.63 -16.11
CA GLY A 413 -23.94 13.90 -15.44
C GLY A 413 -22.79 13.86 -14.42
N ARG A 414 -22.20 12.68 -14.16
CA ARG A 414 -21.02 12.49 -13.30
C ARG A 414 -19.88 11.80 -14.06
N PRO A 415 -19.35 12.41 -15.14
CA PRO A 415 -18.40 11.76 -16.05
C PRO A 415 -17.01 11.50 -15.44
N LEU A 416 -16.70 12.10 -14.30
CA LEU A 416 -15.41 11.97 -13.61
C LEU A 416 -15.46 10.98 -12.43
N ASP A 417 -16.64 10.49 -12.07
CA ASP A 417 -16.79 9.56 -10.95
C ASP A 417 -16.37 8.15 -11.34
N VAL A 418 -15.89 7.38 -10.36
CA VAL A 418 -15.39 6.02 -10.58
C VAL A 418 -16.17 5.02 -9.74
N LEU A 419 -16.71 4.00 -10.38
CA LEU A 419 -17.23 2.80 -9.72
C LEU A 419 -16.13 1.74 -9.70
N ALA A 420 -15.87 1.11 -8.56
CA ALA A 420 -14.90 0.03 -8.45
C ALA A 420 -15.50 -1.21 -7.74
N LEU A 421 -15.09 -2.39 -8.22
CA LEU A 421 -15.45 -3.70 -7.68
C LEU A 421 -14.20 -4.57 -7.58
N GLY A 422 -13.88 -5.02 -6.36
CA GLY A 422 -12.71 -5.82 -6.06
C GLY A 422 -13.07 -7.14 -5.40
N VAL A 423 -12.26 -8.18 -5.67
CA VAL A 423 -12.28 -9.45 -4.95
C VAL A 423 -10.87 -9.84 -4.56
N GLY A 424 -10.67 -10.17 -3.29
CA GLY A 424 -9.39 -10.53 -2.70
C GLY A 424 -9.51 -11.81 -1.90
N ARG A 425 -8.44 -12.62 -1.89
CA ARG A 425 -8.35 -13.84 -1.10
C ARG A 425 -6.97 -14.01 -0.53
N SER A 426 -6.91 -14.14 0.79
CA SER A 426 -5.67 -14.34 1.54
C SER A 426 -5.70 -15.73 2.15
N ASN A 427 -4.68 -16.54 1.85
CA ASN A 427 -4.56 -17.88 2.40
C ASN A 427 -3.62 -17.84 3.60
N PHE A 428 -4.16 -18.16 4.78
CA PHE A 428 -3.34 -18.25 5.98
C PHE A 428 -2.31 -19.35 5.87
N ASN A 429 -1.23 -19.15 6.59
CA ASN A 429 -0.09 -20.03 6.54
C ASN A 429 -0.39 -21.38 7.21
N PRO A 430 -0.29 -22.50 6.47
CA PRO A 430 -0.59 -23.82 7.04
C PRO A 430 0.42 -24.27 8.11
N GLN A 431 1.61 -23.67 8.21
CA GLN A 431 2.61 -24.05 9.20
C GLN A 431 2.37 -23.40 10.57
N THR A 432 1.88 -22.15 10.59
CA THR A 432 1.59 -21.43 11.83
C THR A 432 0.10 -21.45 12.19
N SER A 433 -0.76 -21.68 11.19
CA SER A 433 -2.21 -21.51 11.29
C SER A 433 -2.97 -22.61 10.52
N ALA A 434 -2.60 -23.88 10.74
CA ALA A 434 -3.14 -25.04 10.01
C ALA A 434 -4.67 -25.20 10.03
N GLU A 435 -5.33 -24.65 11.04
CA GLU A 435 -6.78 -24.75 11.23
C GLU A 435 -7.55 -23.59 10.58
N LEU A 436 -6.86 -22.54 10.11
CA LEU A 436 -7.51 -21.38 9.51
C LEU A 436 -7.82 -21.63 8.04
N THR A 437 -9.03 -21.27 7.64
CA THR A 437 -9.46 -21.24 6.25
C THR A 437 -9.22 -19.88 5.62
N PRO A 438 -9.07 -19.78 4.29
CA PRO A 438 -8.83 -18.49 3.64
C PRO A 438 -9.93 -17.47 3.92
N GLU A 439 -9.52 -16.24 4.22
CA GLU A 439 -10.41 -15.08 4.26
C GLU A 439 -10.57 -14.52 2.84
N SER A 440 -11.77 -14.12 2.47
CA SER A 440 -12.03 -13.47 1.18
C SER A 440 -12.82 -12.20 1.36
N VAL A 441 -12.49 -11.18 0.59
CA VAL A 441 -13.11 -9.86 0.65
C VAL A 441 -13.68 -9.52 -0.71
N PHE A 442 -14.91 -9.01 -0.72
CA PHE A 442 -15.48 -8.30 -1.86
C PHE A 442 -15.68 -6.85 -1.46
N GLU A 443 -15.23 -5.92 -2.29
CA GLU A 443 -15.49 -4.50 -2.11
C GLU A 443 -16.23 -3.93 -3.32
N LEU A 444 -17.27 -3.16 -3.06
CA LEU A 444 -17.93 -2.28 -4.02
C LEU A 444 -17.85 -0.85 -3.51
N ASN A 445 -17.28 0.06 -4.28
CA ASN A 445 -17.20 1.47 -3.91
C ASN A 445 -17.52 2.41 -5.09
N TYR A 446 -17.86 3.65 -4.77
CA TYR A 446 -18.12 4.70 -5.75
C TYR A 446 -17.42 5.99 -5.34
N SER A 447 -16.37 6.38 -6.06
CA SER A 447 -15.64 7.63 -5.84
C SER A 447 -16.32 8.78 -6.56
N ALA A 448 -16.94 9.65 -5.77
CA ALA A 448 -17.60 10.86 -6.21
C ALA A 448 -16.63 12.05 -6.11
N ALA A 449 -16.09 12.48 -7.25
CA ALA A 449 -15.28 13.69 -7.32
C ALA A 449 -16.20 14.91 -7.17
N ILE A 450 -16.11 15.60 -6.04
CA ILE A 450 -16.91 16.81 -5.81
C ILE A 450 -16.23 17.99 -6.50
N ASN A 451 -14.93 18.12 -6.28
CA ASN A 451 -14.04 19.06 -6.97
C ASN A 451 -12.59 18.50 -6.91
N SER A 452 -11.59 19.31 -7.27
CA SER A 452 -10.19 18.87 -7.28
C SER A 452 -9.60 18.60 -5.89
N THR A 453 -10.30 18.98 -4.82
CA THR A 453 -9.81 18.89 -3.43
C THR A 453 -10.63 17.96 -2.55
N LEU A 454 -11.88 17.67 -2.91
CA LEU A 454 -12.80 16.87 -2.11
C LEU A 454 -13.33 15.69 -2.92
N THR A 455 -13.09 14.49 -2.37
CA THR A 455 -13.66 13.24 -2.86
C THR A 455 -14.47 12.57 -1.76
N LEU A 456 -15.63 12.04 -2.14
CA LEU A 456 -16.48 11.23 -1.26
C LEU A 456 -16.58 9.82 -1.83
N GLN A 457 -16.25 8.81 -1.05
CA GLN A 457 -16.23 7.43 -1.51
C GLN A 457 -17.01 6.51 -0.56
N PRO A 458 -18.34 6.39 -0.74
CA PRO A 458 -19.10 5.32 -0.11
C PRO A 458 -18.59 3.95 -0.56
N PHE A 459 -18.52 3.01 0.38
CA PHE A 459 -18.07 1.64 0.11
C PHE A 459 -18.91 0.61 0.88
N LEU A 460 -18.91 -0.60 0.34
CA LEU A 460 -19.47 -1.81 0.93
C LEU A 460 -18.43 -2.92 0.85
N ASN A 461 -18.15 -3.55 1.99
CA ASN A 461 -17.24 -4.66 2.14
C ASN A 461 -18.01 -5.91 2.60
N TRP A 462 -17.84 -7.02 1.90
CA TRP A 462 -18.35 -8.33 2.32
C TRP A 462 -17.19 -9.29 2.54
N VAL A 463 -16.94 -9.62 3.81
CA VAL A 463 -15.85 -10.50 4.23
C VAL A 463 -16.39 -11.89 4.54
N LEU A 464 -15.88 -12.89 3.83
CA LEU A 464 -16.17 -14.30 4.02
C LEU A 464 -15.09 -14.95 4.88
N ASN A 465 -15.52 -15.78 5.83
CA ASN A 465 -14.64 -16.46 6.80
C ASN A 465 -13.67 -15.48 7.49
N PRO A 466 -14.19 -14.44 8.16
CA PRO A 466 -13.36 -13.45 8.83
C PRO A 466 -12.45 -14.12 9.88
N GLY A 467 -11.17 -13.80 9.85
CA GLY A 467 -10.12 -14.38 10.69
C GLY A 467 -9.76 -15.82 10.33
N GLY A 468 -10.38 -16.39 9.29
CA GLY A 468 -10.23 -17.78 8.86
C GLY A 468 -10.87 -18.83 9.77
N GLY A 469 -11.39 -18.43 10.94
CA GLY A 469 -12.02 -19.32 11.91
C GLY A 469 -13.48 -19.64 11.55
N HIS A 470 -13.92 -20.86 11.85
CA HIS A 470 -15.28 -21.33 11.55
C HIS A 470 -16.39 -20.75 12.44
N ASN A 471 -16.02 -20.03 13.51
CA ASN A 471 -16.95 -19.59 14.56
C ASN A 471 -17.43 -18.15 14.41
N ILE A 472 -16.94 -17.42 13.39
CA ILE A 472 -17.30 -16.02 13.15
C ILE A 472 -18.11 -15.95 11.85
N GLY A 473 -19.33 -15.41 11.93
CA GLY A 473 -20.16 -15.22 10.75
C GLY A 473 -19.59 -14.14 9.83
N ASN A 474 -19.82 -14.29 8.52
CA ASN A 474 -19.41 -13.34 7.48
C ASN A 474 -19.74 -11.88 7.86
N VAL A 475 -18.83 -10.96 7.59
CA VAL A 475 -19.00 -9.53 7.91
C VAL A 475 -19.57 -8.81 6.69
N LEU A 476 -20.65 -8.06 6.90
CA LEU A 476 -21.06 -6.99 5.99
C LEU A 476 -20.70 -5.66 6.65
N ALA A 477 -19.74 -4.95 6.07
CA ALA A 477 -19.32 -3.63 6.49
C ALA A 477 -19.69 -2.60 5.41
N LEU A 478 -20.01 -1.39 5.85
CA LEU A 478 -20.29 -0.25 4.97
C LEU A 478 -19.67 1.00 5.58
N GLY A 479 -19.36 1.96 4.73
CA GLY A 479 -18.77 3.20 5.20
C GLY A 479 -18.70 4.28 4.14
N LEU A 480 -18.08 5.38 4.53
CA LEU A 480 -17.78 6.52 3.70
C LEU A 480 -16.34 6.94 4.00
N GLN A 481 -15.50 6.91 2.97
CA GLN A 481 -14.22 7.57 2.98
C GLN A 481 -14.39 9.01 2.48
N VAL A 482 -13.79 9.95 3.18
CA VAL A 482 -13.73 11.37 2.80
C VAL A 482 -12.27 11.74 2.64
N GLN A 483 -11.90 12.24 1.46
CA GLN A 483 -10.55 12.69 1.17
C GLN A 483 -10.54 14.19 0.86
N LEU A 484 -9.63 14.91 1.52
CA LEU A 484 -9.32 16.31 1.29
C LEU A 484 -7.85 16.45 0.90
N GLN A 485 -7.54 17.24 -0.13
CA GLN A 485 -6.16 17.50 -0.57
C GLN A 485 -5.93 19.00 -0.83
N PHE A 486 -4.83 19.54 -0.29
CA PHE A 486 -4.44 20.97 -0.36
C PHE A 486 -2.98 21.18 -0.73
#